data_AF-A0AAV0N3W2-F1
#
_entry.id   AF-A0AAV0N3W2-F1
#
_cell.length_a   1.000
_cell.length_b   1.000
_cell.length_c   1.000
_cell.angle_alpha   90.00
_cell.angle_beta   90.00
_cell.angle_gamma   90.00
#
_symmetry.space_group_name_H-M   'P 1'
#
loop_
_entity.id
_entity.type
_entity.pdbx_description
1 polymer ?
#
loop_
_entity_poly.entity_id
_entity_poly.type
_entity_poly.pdbx_seq_one_letter_code
_entity_poly.pdbx_strand_id
1 'polypeptide(L)' 'MAIIHTWIHCANVTAIPLLKADIGFYYCLQVLLRGPKNAREAVKHFGPAPGVPHSHSKLYVRSKGRKFEKARGRIN' A
#
# COMPACT_ATOMS: atom_id res chain seq x y z
N MET A 1 -28.11 35.51 42.28
CA MET A 1 -28.49 34.10 42.07
C MET A 1 -28.83 33.85 40.60
N ALA A 2 -27.90 34.12 39.68
CA ALA A 2 -28.06 33.86 38.25
C ALA A 2 -26.71 33.73 37.52
N ILE A 3 -25.68 33.24 38.22
CA ILE A 3 -24.31 33.07 37.67
C ILE A 3 -23.83 31.61 37.81
N ILE A 4 -24.64 30.70 38.37
CA ILE A 4 -24.20 29.33 38.68
C ILE A 4 -24.84 28.27 37.74
N HIS A 5 -25.83 28.62 36.91
CA HIS A 5 -26.68 27.61 36.26
C HIS A 5 -26.70 27.63 34.73
N THR A 6 -25.57 27.85 34.06
CA THR A 6 -25.42 27.45 32.63
C THR A 6 -23.98 27.26 32.16
N TRP A 7 -22.97 27.35 33.05
CA TRP A 7 -21.59 26.94 32.74
C TRP A 7 -21.34 25.43 32.89
N ILE A 8 -22.41 24.63 32.86
CA ILE A 8 -22.38 23.15 32.96
C ILE A 8 -22.76 22.48 31.62
N HIS A 9 -23.07 23.24 30.56
CA HIS A 9 -23.42 22.67 29.25
C HIS A 9 -22.32 22.74 28.17
N CYS A 10 -21.13 23.30 28.47
CA CYS A 10 -20.06 23.42 27.47
C CYS A 10 -18.85 22.49 27.70
N ALA A 11 -18.80 21.72 28.79
CA ALA A 11 -17.65 20.87 29.13
C ALA A 11 -17.86 19.38 28.83
N ASN A 12 -18.77 19.01 27.91
CA ASN A 12 -19.08 17.61 27.60
C ASN A 12 -18.77 17.17 26.17
N VAL A 13 -17.80 17.82 25.48
CA VAL A 13 -17.36 17.38 24.13
C VAL A 13 -15.83 17.47 23.94
N THR A 14 -15.01 17.36 24.99
CA THR A 14 -13.55 17.28 24.84
C THR A 14 -12.90 16.35 25.86
N ALA A 15 -13.37 15.11 25.93
CA ALA A 15 -12.61 14.02 26.54
C ALA A 15 -13.22 12.69 26.09
N ILE A 16 -13.09 12.37 24.80
CA ILE A 16 -12.98 10.96 24.42
C ILE A 16 -11.50 10.66 24.58
N PRO A 17 -11.05 10.11 25.72
CA PRO A 17 -9.67 9.69 25.81
C PRO A 17 -9.47 8.60 24.75
N LEU A 18 -8.43 8.77 23.95
CA LEU A 18 -7.73 7.75 23.15
C LEU A 18 -7.18 6.63 24.07
N LEU A 19 -7.99 6.12 24.98
CA LEU A 19 -7.66 5.04 25.91
C LEU A 19 -8.17 3.73 25.32
N LYS A 20 -7.54 3.31 24.22
CA LYS A 20 -7.62 1.94 23.69
C LYS A 20 -6.43 1.65 22.76
N ALA A 21 -5.25 2.13 23.15
CA ALA A 21 -3.97 1.61 22.63
C ALA A 21 -3.24 0.72 23.65
N ASP A 22 -3.74 0.61 24.90
CA ASP A 22 -3.13 -0.18 25.97
C ASP A 22 -3.92 -1.47 26.26
N ILE A 23 -4.22 -2.25 25.23
CA ILE A 23 -4.79 -3.60 25.43
C ILE A 23 -3.90 -4.67 24.78
N GLY A 24 -2.61 -4.40 24.53
CA GLY A 24 -1.67 -5.33 23.88
C GLY A 24 -1.33 -6.63 24.62
N PHE A 25 -2.07 -7.04 25.66
CA PHE A 25 -1.72 -8.21 26.49
C PHE A 25 -2.85 -9.24 26.68
N TYR A 26 -4.12 -8.89 26.46
CA TYR A 26 -5.26 -9.82 26.66
C TYR A 26 -5.93 -10.35 25.38
N TYR A 27 -5.37 -10.07 24.20
CA TYR A 27 -5.77 -10.71 22.94
C TYR A 27 -4.55 -11.33 22.25
N CYS A 28 -4.33 -12.61 22.52
CA CYS A 28 -3.52 -13.44 21.65
C CYS A 28 -4.23 -13.52 20.27
N LEU A 29 -3.48 -13.27 19.20
CA LEU A 29 -3.86 -13.36 17.77
C LEU A 29 -4.70 -12.22 17.14
N GLN A 30 -4.09 -11.04 16.99
CA GLN A 30 -4.37 -10.20 15.81
C GLN A 30 -3.14 -10.19 14.89
N VAL A 31 -3.06 -11.17 13.97
CA VAL A 31 -2.00 -11.18 12.94
C VAL A 31 -2.40 -10.17 11.85
N LEU A 32 -1.63 -9.10 11.72
CA LEU A 32 -1.76 -8.18 10.59
C LEU A 32 -1.27 -8.85 9.31
N LEU A 33 -2.19 -9.37 8.51
CA LEU A 33 -1.88 -9.92 7.19
C LEU A 33 -1.87 -8.81 6.15
N ARG A 34 -0.80 -8.76 5.34
CA ARG A 34 -0.66 -7.81 4.24
C ARG A 34 -0.75 -8.53 2.89
N GLY A 35 -1.50 -7.96 1.96
CA GLY A 35 -1.55 -8.46 0.59
C GLY A 35 -0.20 -8.35 -0.14
N PRO A 36 0.02 -9.17 -1.19
CA PRO A 36 1.27 -9.17 -1.94
C PRO A 36 1.48 -7.85 -2.69
N LYS A 37 2.52 -7.11 -2.31
CA LYS A 37 2.85 -5.79 -2.90
C LYS A 37 3.27 -5.85 -4.37
N ASN A 38 3.91 -6.95 -4.76
CA ASN A 38 4.64 -7.06 -6.03
C ASN A 38 3.83 -7.77 -7.13
N ALA A 39 2.57 -8.12 -6.87
CA ALA A 39 1.72 -8.83 -7.85
C ALA A 39 1.23 -7.93 -9.00
N ARG A 40 1.41 -6.61 -8.90
CA ARG A 40 0.94 -5.63 -9.89
C ARG A 40 1.70 -5.77 -11.20
N GLU A 41 1.01 -5.61 -12.34
CA GLU A 41 1.66 -5.65 -13.66
C GLU A 41 2.71 -4.57 -13.85
N ALA A 42 2.47 -3.38 -13.30
CA ALA A 42 3.43 -2.27 -13.32
C ALA A 42 4.79 -2.68 -12.73
N VAL A 43 4.80 -3.52 -11.69
CA VAL A 43 6.03 -3.97 -11.02
C VAL A 43 6.88 -4.84 -11.93
N LYS A 44 6.28 -5.52 -12.92
CA LYS A 44 7.01 -6.35 -13.90
C LYS A 44 7.86 -5.53 -14.87
N HIS A 45 7.57 -4.24 -14.99
CA HIS A 45 8.31 -3.31 -15.85
C HIS A 45 9.47 -2.62 -15.11
N PHE A 46 9.58 -2.79 -13.80
CA PHE A 46 10.67 -2.26 -13.01
C PHE A 46 11.90 -3.17 -13.07
N GLY A 47 13.06 -2.62 -12.68
CA GLY A 47 14.34 -3.32 -12.67
C GLY A 47 15.28 -2.90 -13.81
N PRO A 48 16.31 -3.73 -14.11
CA PRO A 48 17.29 -3.44 -15.14
C PRO A 48 16.65 -3.16 -16.50
N ALA A 49 17.30 -2.30 -17.30
CA ALA A 49 16.80 -1.95 -18.61
C ALA A 49 16.60 -3.20 -19.49
N PRO A 50 15.50 -3.28 -20.24
CA PRO A 50 15.23 -4.45 -21.06
C PRO A 50 16.20 -4.48 -22.25
N GLY A 51 16.95 -5.57 -22.36
CA GLY A 51 18.02 -5.74 -23.36
C GLY A 51 19.43 -5.83 -22.77
N VAL A 52 19.59 -5.56 -21.47
CA VAL A 52 20.81 -5.90 -20.73
C VAL A 52 20.89 -7.43 -20.59
N PRO A 53 22.08 -8.04 -20.69
CA PRO A 53 22.24 -9.47 -20.45
C PRO A 53 21.59 -9.89 -19.13
N HIS A 54 20.86 -11.01 -19.12
CA HIS A 54 20.15 -11.54 -17.95
C HIS A 54 19.03 -10.64 -17.38
N SER A 55 18.56 -9.64 -18.15
CA SER A 55 17.36 -8.87 -17.78
C SER A 55 16.07 -9.60 -18.20
N HIS A 56 15.10 -9.64 -17.29
CA HIS A 56 13.76 -10.23 -17.51
C HIS A 56 12.62 -9.21 -17.35
N SER A 57 12.95 -7.92 -17.24
CA SER A 57 11.95 -6.86 -17.14
C SER A 57 11.07 -6.79 -18.40
N LYS A 58 9.75 -6.73 -18.20
CA LYS A 58 8.77 -6.70 -19.29
C LYS A 58 8.85 -5.38 -20.04
N LEU A 59 8.75 -5.43 -21.37
CA LEU A 59 8.79 -4.22 -22.21
C LEU A 59 7.43 -3.56 -22.34
N TYR A 60 7.46 -2.24 -22.55
CA TYR A 60 6.29 -1.46 -22.94
C TYR A 60 6.09 -1.58 -24.44
N VAL A 61 5.22 -2.50 -24.84
CA VAL A 61 4.88 -2.73 -26.23
C VAL A 61 3.38 -2.52 -26.42
N ARG A 62 3.00 -1.83 -27.49
CA ARG A 62 1.60 -1.53 -27.82
C ARG A 62 0.74 -2.79 -27.97
N SER A 63 1.27 -3.85 -28.55
CA SER A 63 0.58 -5.13 -28.73
C SER A 63 1.56 -6.31 -28.74
N LYS A 64 1.10 -7.49 -28.30
CA LYS A 64 1.91 -8.70 -28.27
C LYS A 64 1.84 -9.40 -29.64
N GLY A 65 2.98 -9.83 -30.18
CA GLY A 65 3.00 -10.61 -31.44
C GLY A 65 4.40 -10.96 -31.94
N ARG A 66 4.48 -11.66 -33.08
CA ARG A 66 5.77 -12.01 -33.74
C ARG A 66 6.52 -10.77 -34.24
N LYS A 67 5.78 -9.76 -34.69
CA LYS A 67 6.34 -8.54 -35.29
C LYS A 67 6.78 -7.48 -34.27
N PHE A 68 6.39 -7.62 -33.00
CA PHE A 68 6.63 -6.58 -31.99
C PHE A 68 7.80 -6.95 -31.10
N GLU A 69 8.90 -6.24 -31.28
CA GLU A 69 10.12 -6.34 -30.46
C GLU A 69 10.59 -7.78 -30.19
N LYS A 70 10.69 -8.63 -31.22
CA LYS A 70 11.25 -9.99 -31.12
C LYS A 70 12.38 -10.26 -32.11
N ALA A 71 12.93 -9.21 -32.71
CA ALA A 71 13.97 -9.32 -33.72
C ALA A 71 15.37 -9.33 -33.08
N ARG A 72 16.28 -8.46 -33.55
CA ARG A 72 17.67 -8.38 -33.09
C ARG A 72 17.75 -8.19 -31.57
N GLY A 73 18.72 -8.86 -30.93
CA GLY A 73 18.94 -8.79 -29.48
C GLY A 73 18.03 -9.70 -28.63
N ARG A 74 17.14 -10.49 -29.27
CA ARG A 74 16.29 -11.50 -28.60
C ARG A 74 16.33 -12.90 -29.19
N ILE A 75 16.84 -13.03 -30.41
CA ILE A 75 17.03 -14.30 -31.09
C ILE A 75 18.52 -14.64 -31.06
N ASN A 76 18.81 -15.90 -30.78
CA ASN A 76 20.15 -16.49 -30.68
C ASN A 76 20.75 -16.66 -32.07
#